data_AF-A0AA38LV49-F1
#
_entry.id   AF-A0AA38LV49-F1
#
_cell.length_a   1.000
_cell.length_b   1.000
_cell.length_c   1.000
_cell.angle_alpha   90.00
_cell.angle_beta   90.00
_cell.angle_gamma   90.00
#
_symmetry.space_group_name_H-M   'P 1'
#
loop_
_entity.id
_entity.type
_entity.pdbx_description
1 polymer ?
#
loop_
_entity_poly.entity_id
_entity_poly.type
_entity_poly.pdbx_seq_one_letter_code
_entity_poly.pdbx_strand_id
1 'polypeptide(L)'
;MSDYAQSPRPEPLHLVPPELVSSPIAIPRRAGSPDLPVFMKDICFSATSSNYPQTPPLTSSLTMSASPASPQFQSPLLRTPCEIIHKVLCSSGVRDPVGLARAARTCKELGSLIYESTDTALWREIHLELYDDPRLSGTVSGGRDVVWKRSVQQREFVGRISREWSEERFGELPILLEPICSILQGLYLDIPPTAAPSNDTDSEMTDDSASSISSSASASSVDSLNIPLLEAILRSPIFAHLYYNHSYRATRPTLRPLSGQTASPLRRQTREDIHPVLSMLHCLLPPDFDGEDEHHRTHRGYLREMVYTASNYTEKNDWGPFNSDGEVDWRLLDALSSIMMANARDVIALGEDSWRLALQPLSFGLEAVRGWGWIDLRRPVDLEADDVWDWAGVEGTWCGSYAFLDYADWITLNEPRIVALRRQVGQLDLARYAEAVGDLLHMHLTIDRPCDKSKDLLPPVTSGIPTGDLLPPIHFSGSSAPTSAAWPSPAASSFVRGTVQLTADWPPQVRWTMVIRYGGEDRWKVEGVQMGGRGSKRGFFGVWTDATKELHSPNGPAWYWKT
;
A
#
# COMPACT_ATOMS: atom_id res chain seq x y z
N MET A 1 36.30 -72.54 -24.95
CA MET A 1 36.10 -71.73 -26.17
C MET A 1 35.77 -70.33 -25.68
N SER A 2 36.77 -69.57 -25.22
CA SER A 2 37.66 -68.70 -26.02
C SER A 2 36.90 -67.43 -26.43
N ASP A 3 37.27 -66.18 -26.09
CA ASP A 3 38.51 -65.63 -25.55
C ASP A 3 38.27 -64.33 -24.74
N TYR A 4 39.29 -64.04 -23.92
CA TYR A 4 39.53 -62.92 -23.00
C TYR A 4 40.17 -61.69 -23.70
N ALA A 5 39.96 -60.47 -23.16
CA ALA A 5 40.96 -59.38 -22.94
C ALA A 5 40.24 -58.01 -22.81
N GLN A 6 40.12 -57.41 -21.62
CA GLN A 6 41.04 -56.50 -20.90
C GLN A 6 41.14 -55.04 -21.42
N SER A 7 40.85 -54.10 -20.51
CA SER A 7 40.82 -52.63 -20.60
C SER A 7 42.18 -51.96 -20.86
N PRO A 8 42.22 -50.61 -21.01
CA PRO A 8 42.96 -49.85 -19.99
C PRO A 8 42.30 -48.51 -19.52
N ARG A 9 42.83 -48.05 -18.37
CA ARG A 9 42.48 -46.89 -17.54
C ARG A 9 42.80 -45.53 -18.16
N PRO A 10 42.23 -44.42 -17.64
CA PRO A 10 42.70 -43.06 -17.92
C PRO A 10 43.78 -42.63 -16.91
N GLU A 11 44.79 -41.89 -17.36
CA GLU A 11 45.72 -41.12 -16.52
C GLU A 11 45.95 -39.71 -17.10
N PRO A 12 46.42 -38.75 -16.28
CA PRO A 12 46.07 -37.33 -16.36
C PRO A 12 47.10 -36.48 -17.10
N LEU A 13 46.69 -35.31 -17.61
CA LEU A 13 47.59 -34.27 -18.07
C LEU A 13 47.31 -32.96 -17.33
N HIS A 14 48.24 -32.60 -16.44
CA HIS A 14 48.51 -31.24 -16.03
C HIS A 14 49.18 -30.48 -17.19
N LEU A 15 48.79 -29.22 -17.43
CA LEU A 15 49.69 -28.13 -17.82
C LEU A 15 49.00 -26.76 -17.59
N VAL A 16 49.81 -25.83 -17.10
CA VAL A 16 49.56 -24.51 -16.47
C VAL A 16 49.63 -23.39 -17.57
N PRO A 17 49.16 -22.14 -17.32
CA PRO A 17 48.43 -21.27 -18.27
C PRO A 17 49.32 -20.29 -19.09
N PRO A 18 48.69 -19.37 -19.85
CA PRO A 18 49.16 -17.99 -19.82
C PRO A 18 48.05 -16.94 -19.60
N GLU A 19 48.50 -15.84 -19.01
CA GLU A 19 47.79 -14.61 -18.69
C GLU A 19 47.41 -13.74 -19.91
N LEU A 20 46.42 -12.87 -19.67
CA LEU A 20 46.25 -11.49 -20.17
C LEU A 20 46.15 -11.25 -21.69
N VAL A 21 45.02 -10.66 -22.12
CA VAL A 21 44.91 -9.20 -22.41
C VAL A 21 43.49 -8.93 -22.95
N SER A 22 42.82 -8.01 -22.27
CA SER A 22 41.52 -7.43 -22.60
C SER A 22 41.65 -6.39 -23.72
N SER A 23 40.78 -6.44 -24.72
CA SER A 23 40.37 -5.25 -25.50
C SER A 23 39.03 -5.49 -26.24
N PRO A 24 38.15 -4.48 -26.32
CA PRO A 24 36.72 -4.67 -26.63
C PRO A 24 36.42 -4.65 -28.13
N ILE A 25 35.52 -5.53 -28.55
CA ILE A 25 34.96 -5.60 -29.90
C ILE A 25 33.86 -4.54 -30.04
N ALA A 26 33.99 -3.72 -31.08
CA ALA A 26 33.02 -2.71 -31.49
C ALA A 26 31.71 -3.34 -32.00
N ILE A 27 30.56 -2.77 -31.59
CA ILE A 27 29.22 -3.11 -32.11
C ILE A 27 28.72 -1.91 -32.95
N PRO A 28 28.15 -2.14 -34.15
CA PRO A 28 27.86 -1.09 -35.12
C PRO A 28 26.57 -0.32 -34.84
N ARG A 29 26.55 0.95 -35.25
CA ARG A 29 25.40 1.87 -35.21
C ARG A 29 24.28 1.45 -36.18
N ARG A 30 23.03 1.47 -35.70
CA ARG A 30 21.79 1.50 -36.51
C ARG A 30 20.80 2.41 -35.76
N ALA A 31 20.65 3.68 -36.16
CA ALA A 31 19.68 4.22 -37.13
C ALA A 31 18.22 4.20 -36.64
N GLY A 32 17.69 5.40 -36.33
CA GLY A 32 16.26 5.75 -36.33
C GLY A 32 15.48 5.54 -35.03
N SER A 33 15.52 6.51 -34.11
CA SER A 33 14.54 6.63 -33.03
C SER A 33 13.33 7.46 -33.52
N PRO A 34 12.08 7.06 -33.25
CA PRO A 34 10.93 7.96 -33.41
C PRO A 34 10.99 9.07 -32.35
N ASP A 35 10.68 10.30 -32.74
CA ASP A 35 10.71 11.47 -31.88
C ASP A 35 9.71 11.35 -30.73
N LEU A 36 10.24 11.30 -29.50
CA LEU A 36 9.46 11.43 -28.27
C LEU A 36 8.95 12.87 -28.09
N PRO A 37 7.74 13.10 -27.56
CA PRO A 37 7.23 14.43 -27.26
C PRO A 37 8.16 15.20 -26.32
N VAL A 38 8.29 16.51 -26.55
CA VAL A 38 9.18 17.45 -25.83
C VAL A 38 9.00 17.42 -24.30
N PHE A 39 7.85 16.95 -23.79
CA PHE A 39 7.55 16.85 -22.36
C PHE A 39 8.35 15.79 -21.58
N MET A 40 9.01 14.85 -22.26
CA MET A 40 9.78 13.78 -21.59
C MET A 40 11.26 14.13 -21.33
N LYS A 41 11.75 15.24 -21.90
CA LYS A 41 13.18 15.60 -21.85
C LYS A 41 13.64 16.14 -20.49
N ASP A 42 12.72 16.64 -19.66
CA ASP A 42 13.06 17.22 -18.35
C ASP A 42 13.16 16.18 -17.21
N ILE A 43 12.91 14.89 -17.50
CA ILE A 43 12.88 13.82 -16.48
C ILE A 43 14.18 12.98 -16.49
N CYS A 44 15.00 13.04 -17.55
CA CYS A 44 16.22 12.22 -17.69
C CYS A 44 17.49 13.05 -17.88
N PHE A 45 18.01 13.61 -16.79
CA PHE A 45 19.44 13.91 -16.53
C PHE A 45 19.54 14.18 -15.01
N SER A 46 20.49 13.73 -14.21
CA SER A 46 21.48 12.64 -14.22
C SER A 46 22.16 12.75 -12.86
N ALA A 47 22.40 11.63 -12.18
CA ALA A 47 23.36 11.57 -11.08
C ALA A 47 24.79 11.91 -11.55
N THR A 48 25.61 12.33 -10.60
CA THR A 48 27.09 12.41 -10.61
C THR A 48 27.83 13.33 -11.60
N SER A 49 28.31 14.47 -11.09
CA SER A 49 29.74 14.83 -11.12
C SER A 49 30.02 16.06 -10.27
N SER A 50 30.86 15.88 -9.25
CA SER A 50 31.50 16.97 -8.52
C SER A 50 32.55 17.60 -9.44
N ASN A 51 32.47 18.90 -9.69
CA ASN A 51 33.61 19.69 -10.15
C ASN A 51 33.50 21.10 -9.56
N TYR A 52 34.48 21.47 -8.75
CA TYR A 52 34.70 22.81 -8.21
C TYR A 52 34.81 23.85 -9.34
N PRO A 53 34.21 25.04 -9.23
CA PRO A 53 34.57 26.17 -10.07
C PRO A 53 35.76 26.93 -9.48
N GLN A 54 36.83 27.04 -10.27
CA GLN A 54 37.93 27.98 -10.07
C GLN A 54 37.45 29.41 -10.34
N THR A 55 37.89 30.34 -9.49
CA THR A 55 37.74 31.80 -9.61
C THR A 55 38.47 32.39 -10.82
N PRO A 56 37.86 33.30 -11.61
CA PRO A 56 38.59 34.18 -12.50
C PRO A 56 38.85 35.57 -11.85
N PRO A 57 39.92 36.29 -12.25
CA PRO A 57 40.29 37.56 -11.64
C PRO A 57 39.51 38.76 -12.20
N LEU A 58 39.32 39.74 -11.32
CA LEU A 58 38.73 41.05 -11.55
C LEU A 58 39.69 41.98 -12.31
N THR A 59 39.25 42.49 -13.46
CA THR A 59 39.57 43.79 -14.11
C THR A 59 38.82 43.75 -15.46
N SER A 60 38.09 44.74 -15.97
CA SER A 60 38.20 46.19 -15.87
C SER A 60 37.02 46.84 -16.65
N SER A 61 36.74 48.10 -16.31
CA SER A 61 36.11 49.14 -17.15
C SER A 61 34.57 49.22 -17.21
N LEU A 62 34.03 50.12 -16.38
CA LEU A 62 32.68 50.66 -16.45
C LEU A 62 32.51 51.53 -17.70
N THR A 63 31.91 50.97 -18.75
CA THR A 63 31.21 51.75 -19.77
C THR A 63 29.73 51.80 -19.38
N MET A 64 29.27 52.97 -18.93
CA MET A 64 27.84 53.25 -18.77
C MET A 64 27.18 53.33 -20.16
N SER A 65 26.87 52.17 -20.73
CA SER A 65 25.87 52.05 -21.77
C SER A 65 24.51 52.05 -21.08
N ALA A 66 23.76 53.14 -21.24
CA ALA A 66 22.35 53.16 -20.87
C ALA A 66 21.62 52.15 -21.76
N SER A 67 21.44 50.92 -21.27
CA SER A 67 20.52 49.97 -21.89
C SER A 67 19.14 50.63 -21.97
N PRO A 68 18.46 50.63 -23.14
CA PRO A 68 17.07 51.04 -23.18
C PRO A 68 16.32 50.17 -22.17
N ALA A 69 15.56 50.81 -21.27
CA ALA A 69 14.74 50.10 -20.30
C ALA A 69 14.00 48.97 -21.01
N SER A 70 14.18 47.73 -20.55
CA SER A 70 13.60 46.55 -21.19
C SER A 70 12.12 46.80 -21.48
N PRO A 71 11.59 46.46 -22.67
CA PRO A 71 10.19 46.72 -23.04
C PRO A 71 9.18 46.14 -22.03
N GLN A 72 9.62 45.22 -21.18
CA GLN A 72 8.91 44.67 -20.04
C GLN A 72 8.49 45.72 -18.99
N PHE A 73 9.24 46.83 -18.81
CA PHE A 73 8.85 47.95 -17.93
C PHE A 73 7.67 48.79 -18.47
N GLN A 74 7.18 48.51 -19.68
CA GLN A 74 5.96 49.12 -20.23
C GLN A 74 4.70 48.30 -19.94
N SER A 75 4.84 47.04 -19.48
CA SER A 75 3.69 46.20 -19.16
C SER A 75 2.96 46.74 -17.92
N PRO A 76 1.65 47.04 -18.01
CA PRO A 76 0.85 47.42 -16.85
C PRO A 76 0.86 46.35 -15.75
N LEU A 77 0.94 45.08 -16.14
CA LEU A 77 1.00 43.94 -15.22
C LEU A 77 2.33 43.93 -14.45
N LEU A 78 3.48 44.04 -15.14
CA LEU A 78 4.80 44.00 -14.50
C LEU A 78 5.13 45.26 -13.68
N ARG A 79 4.31 46.31 -13.79
CA ARG A 79 4.37 47.50 -12.92
C ARG A 79 3.62 47.33 -11.60
N THR A 80 2.78 46.31 -11.48
CA THR A 80 2.08 46.05 -10.21
C THR A 80 3.07 45.53 -9.15
N PRO A 81 2.81 45.76 -7.85
CA PRO A 81 3.65 45.21 -6.78
C PRO A 81 3.80 43.68 -6.91
N CYS A 82 4.97 43.15 -6.58
CA CYS A 82 5.27 41.73 -6.77
C CYS A 82 4.33 40.81 -5.97
N GLU A 83 3.78 41.30 -4.85
CA GLU A 83 2.78 40.59 -4.04
C GLU A 83 1.45 40.43 -4.78
N ILE A 84 1.07 41.41 -5.60
CA ILE A 84 -0.14 41.34 -6.44
C ILE A 84 0.10 40.36 -7.59
N ILE A 85 1.27 40.42 -8.23
CA ILE A 85 1.66 39.46 -9.27
C ILE A 85 1.66 38.04 -8.68
N HIS A 86 2.25 37.85 -7.50
CA HIS A 86 2.27 36.57 -6.78
C HIS A 86 0.86 36.04 -6.54
N LYS A 87 -0.05 36.85 -5.98
CA LYS A 87 -1.45 36.43 -5.75
C LYS A 87 -2.18 36.05 -7.05
N VAL A 88 -1.94 36.79 -8.14
CA VAL A 88 -2.50 36.47 -9.46
C VAL A 88 -1.94 35.15 -9.97
N LEU A 89 -0.64 34.90 -9.81
CA LEU A 89 0.01 33.65 -10.19
C LEU A 89 -0.50 32.47 -9.34
N CYS A 90 -0.66 32.62 -8.03
CA CYS A 90 -1.25 31.59 -7.17
C CYS A 90 -2.67 31.25 -7.63
N SER A 91 -3.55 32.27 -7.72
CA SER A 91 -4.96 32.07 -8.12
C SER A 91 -5.11 31.46 -9.51
N SER A 92 -4.22 31.83 -10.44
CA SER A 92 -4.22 31.28 -11.80
C SER A 92 -3.65 29.86 -11.84
N GLY A 93 -2.60 29.61 -11.06
CA GLY A 93 -1.94 28.31 -10.95
C GLY A 93 -2.80 27.23 -10.31
N VAL A 94 -3.62 27.59 -9.34
CA VAL A 94 -4.60 26.67 -8.74
C VAL A 94 -5.66 26.25 -9.77
N ARG A 95 -6.06 27.14 -10.67
CA ARG A 95 -7.06 26.81 -11.71
C ARG A 95 -6.46 26.09 -12.92
N ASP A 96 -5.28 26.50 -13.35
CA ASP A 96 -4.58 25.96 -14.51
C ASP A 96 -3.05 25.96 -14.27
N PRO A 97 -2.50 24.90 -13.65
CA PRO A 97 -1.06 24.77 -13.44
C PRO A 97 -0.27 24.79 -14.77
N VAL A 98 -0.85 24.30 -15.86
CA VAL A 98 -0.23 24.30 -17.19
C VAL A 98 -0.19 25.73 -17.76
N GLY A 99 -1.19 26.54 -17.43
CA GLY A 99 -1.28 27.96 -17.72
C GLY A 99 -0.08 28.74 -17.17
N LEU A 100 0.44 28.38 -15.99
CA LEU A 100 1.67 28.99 -15.45
C LEU A 100 2.88 28.71 -16.32
N ALA A 101 3.03 27.48 -16.83
CA ALA A 101 4.13 27.16 -17.74
C ALA A 101 4.04 27.95 -19.05
N ARG A 102 2.82 28.22 -19.55
CA ARG A 102 2.60 29.09 -20.71
C ARG A 102 2.93 30.54 -20.38
N ALA A 103 2.51 31.05 -19.22
CA ALA A 103 2.78 32.41 -18.75
C ALA A 103 4.29 32.66 -18.59
N ALA A 104 5.03 31.71 -18.00
CA ALA A 104 6.48 31.76 -17.85
C ALA A 104 7.23 31.90 -19.19
N ARG A 105 6.65 31.39 -20.29
CA ARG A 105 7.22 31.49 -21.64
C ARG A 105 6.97 32.83 -22.33
N THR A 106 6.11 33.69 -21.77
CA THR A 106 5.76 34.98 -22.40
C THR A 106 6.83 36.04 -22.23
N CYS A 107 7.50 36.11 -21.08
CA CYS A 107 8.57 37.06 -20.81
C CYS A 107 9.54 36.55 -19.73
N LYS A 108 10.76 37.10 -19.71
CA LYS A 108 11.83 36.66 -18.80
C LYS A 108 11.49 36.93 -17.33
N GLU A 109 10.82 38.03 -17.01
CA GLU A 109 10.45 38.37 -15.63
C GLU A 109 9.44 37.38 -15.06
N LEU A 110 8.39 37.03 -15.82
CA LEU A 110 7.44 36.01 -15.40
C LEU A 110 8.11 34.63 -15.31
N GLY A 111 8.98 34.30 -16.25
CA GLY A 111 9.79 33.08 -16.17
C GLY A 111 10.62 33.03 -14.88
N SER A 112 11.29 34.12 -14.54
CA SER A 112 12.11 34.23 -13.33
C SER A 112 11.27 34.16 -12.05
N LEU A 113 10.15 34.89 -11.99
CA LEU A 113 9.21 34.84 -10.85
C LEU A 113 8.61 33.44 -10.63
N ILE A 114 8.29 32.72 -11.71
CA ILE A 114 7.65 31.39 -11.61
C ILE A 114 8.66 30.29 -11.32
N TYR A 115 9.87 30.34 -11.89
CA TYR A 115 10.81 29.20 -11.87
C TYR A 115 12.17 29.46 -11.24
N GLU A 116 12.64 30.70 -11.20
CA GLU A 116 13.98 31.07 -10.70
C GLU A 116 13.93 31.79 -9.34
N SER A 117 12.72 32.04 -8.83
CA SER A 117 12.51 32.58 -7.49
C SER A 117 13.18 31.67 -6.44
N THR A 118 13.96 32.27 -5.54
CA THR A 118 14.50 31.59 -4.36
C THR A 118 13.40 31.27 -3.34
N ASP A 119 12.31 32.03 -3.37
CA ASP A 119 11.13 31.78 -2.55
C ASP A 119 10.26 30.69 -3.20
N THR A 120 9.99 29.62 -2.45
CA THR A 120 9.12 28.51 -2.86
C THR A 120 7.64 28.78 -2.56
N ALA A 121 7.31 29.95 -2.02
CA ALA A 121 5.95 30.33 -1.60
C ALA A 121 4.91 30.15 -2.69
N LEU A 122 5.20 30.50 -3.95
CA LEU A 122 4.24 30.39 -5.07
C LEU A 122 3.76 28.94 -5.22
N TRP A 123 4.71 28.01 -5.35
CA TRP A 123 4.40 26.59 -5.53
C TRP A 123 3.86 25.94 -4.26
N ARG A 124 4.29 26.41 -3.08
CA ARG A 124 3.74 25.96 -1.80
C ARG A 124 2.27 26.35 -1.67
N GLU A 125 1.90 27.60 -1.94
CA GLU A 125 0.52 28.07 -1.88
C GLU A 125 -0.37 27.32 -2.88
N ILE A 126 0.10 27.15 -4.13
CA ILE A 126 -0.62 26.35 -5.13
C ILE A 126 -0.79 24.90 -4.65
N HIS A 127 0.25 24.28 -4.09
CA HIS A 127 0.15 22.91 -3.57
C HIS A 127 -0.89 22.83 -2.47
N LEU A 128 -0.84 23.72 -1.47
CA LEU A 128 -1.73 23.66 -0.31
C LEU A 128 -3.20 23.97 -0.64
N GLU A 129 -3.49 24.65 -1.75
CA GLU A 129 -4.85 24.81 -2.25
C GLU A 129 -5.35 23.61 -3.09
N LEU A 130 -4.44 22.81 -3.65
CA LEU A 130 -4.79 21.68 -4.53
C LEU A 130 -4.69 20.31 -3.86
N TYR A 131 -3.82 20.16 -2.86
CA TYR A 131 -3.40 18.89 -2.29
C TYR A 131 -3.20 19.03 -0.79
N ASP A 132 -3.27 17.90 -0.10
CA ASP A 132 -3.00 17.87 1.33
C ASP A 132 -1.55 18.27 1.64
N ASP A 133 -1.38 18.88 2.81
CA ASP A 133 -0.06 19.26 3.33
C ASP A 133 0.72 18.00 3.74
N PRO A 134 1.83 17.66 3.06
CA PRO A 134 2.61 16.46 3.39
C PRO A 134 3.19 16.49 4.81
N ARG A 135 3.28 17.67 5.43
CA ARG A 135 3.77 17.87 6.80
C ARG A 135 2.75 17.47 7.87
N LEU A 136 1.49 17.32 7.49
CA LEU A 136 0.40 16.87 8.37
C LEU A 136 0.11 15.37 8.24
N SER A 137 0.91 14.65 7.45
CA SER A 137 0.79 13.20 7.31
C SER A 137 1.01 12.49 8.64
N GLY A 138 0.09 11.58 8.99
CA GLY A 138 0.20 10.74 10.19
C GLY A 138 1.08 9.48 10.02
N THR A 139 1.63 9.27 8.82
CA THR A 139 2.40 8.06 8.45
C THR A 139 3.90 8.21 8.69
N VAL A 140 4.45 9.42 8.57
CA VAL A 140 5.88 9.72 8.78
C VAL A 140 6.00 10.99 9.60
N SER A 141 6.52 10.88 10.82
CA SER A 141 6.82 12.06 11.63
C SER A 141 8.21 12.61 11.31
N GLY A 142 8.27 13.93 11.12
CA GLY A 142 9.48 14.66 10.74
C GLY A 142 9.20 15.53 9.53
N GLY A 143 9.57 16.81 9.60
CA GLY A 143 9.34 17.76 8.51
C GLY A 143 9.99 17.27 7.23
N ARG A 144 9.19 16.75 6.29
CA ARG A 144 9.67 16.40 4.96
C ARG A 144 10.12 17.69 4.27
N ASP A 145 11.31 17.68 3.70
CA ASP A 145 11.74 18.76 2.80
C ASP A 145 10.98 18.60 1.48
N VAL A 146 9.88 19.34 1.35
CA VAL A 146 8.98 19.23 0.20
C VAL A 146 9.45 20.15 -0.91
N VAL A 147 9.84 19.57 -2.04
CA VAL A 147 10.09 20.31 -3.28
C VAL A 147 8.74 20.64 -3.93
N TRP A 148 8.06 21.69 -3.43
CA TRP A 148 6.68 22.07 -3.78
C TRP A 148 6.42 22.12 -5.29
N LYS A 149 7.31 22.76 -6.06
CA LYS A 149 7.21 22.84 -7.53
C LYS A 149 7.12 21.46 -8.17
N ARG A 150 8.03 20.55 -7.79
CA ARG A 150 8.08 19.19 -8.34
C ARG A 150 6.83 18.41 -7.96
N SER A 151 6.37 18.55 -6.72
CA SER A 151 5.15 17.91 -6.23
C SER A 151 3.92 18.27 -7.06
N VAL A 152 3.68 19.59 -7.27
CA VAL A 152 2.55 20.07 -8.09
C VAL A 152 2.65 19.55 -9.53
N GLN A 153 3.83 19.64 -10.15
CA GLN A 153 4.05 19.18 -11.53
C GLN A 153 3.80 17.67 -11.69
N GLN A 154 4.28 16.86 -10.76
CA GLN A 154 4.14 15.41 -10.78
C GLN A 154 2.68 14.98 -10.57
N ARG A 155 1.98 15.57 -9.59
CA ARG A 155 0.58 15.25 -9.32
C ARG A 155 -0.34 15.67 -10.46
N GLU A 156 -0.12 16.85 -11.04
CA GLU A 156 -0.87 17.29 -12.22
C GLU A 156 -0.57 16.41 -13.45
N PHE A 157 0.67 15.94 -13.61
CA PHE A 157 1.00 14.97 -14.67
C PHE A 157 0.17 13.70 -14.58
N VAL A 158 0.09 13.06 -13.40
CA VAL A 158 -0.73 11.85 -13.21
C VAL A 158 -2.22 12.16 -13.33
N GLY A 159 -2.68 13.30 -12.80
CA GLY A 159 -4.06 13.76 -12.97
C GLY A 159 -4.44 13.90 -14.45
N ARG A 160 -3.55 14.45 -15.28
CA ARG A 160 -3.77 14.56 -16.73
C ARG A 160 -3.72 13.22 -17.44
N ILE A 161 -2.83 12.32 -17.05
CA ILE A 161 -2.83 10.94 -17.58
C ILE A 161 -4.19 10.30 -17.35
N SER A 162 -4.76 10.43 -16.14
CA SER A 162 -6.08 9.86 -15.84
C SER A 162 -7.21 10.50 -16.66
N ARG A 163 -7.15 11.82 -16.95
CA ARG A 163 -8.21 12.56 -17.65
C ARG A 163 -8.12 12.53 -19.19
N GLU A 164 -6.90 12.50 -19.73
CA GLU A 164 -6.64 12.78 -21.16
C GLU A 164 -6.03 11.59 -21.92
N TRP A 165 -5.57 10.55 -21.24
CA TRP A 165 -4.87 9.44 -21.90
C TRP A 165 -5.85 8.47 -22.58
N SER A 166 -5.69 8.31 -23.90
CA SER A 166 -6.52 7.39 -24.69
C SER A 166 -6.21 5.92 -24.39
N GLU A 167 -7.24 5.08 -24.37
CA GLU A 167 -7.14 3.62 -24.21
C GLU A 167 -6.24 2.97 -25.28
N GLU A 168 -6.25 3.50 -26.50
CA GLU A 168 -5.40 3.01 -27.60
C GLU A 168 -3.90 3.11 -27.29
N ARG A 169 -3.53 4.00 -26.35
CA ARG A 169 -2.15 4.28 -25.94
C ARG A 169 -1.79 3.62 -24.61
N PHE A 170 -2.60 2.70 -24.11
CA PHE A 170 -2.30 1.98 -22.86
C PHE A 170 -1.00 1.17 -22.95
N GLY A 171 -0.64 0.67 -24.14
CA GLY A 171 0.63 -0.03 -24.36
C GLY A 171 1.90 0.81 -24.10
N GLU A 172 1.79 2.14 -24.01
CA GLU A 172 2.91 3.04 -23.68
C GLU A 172 3.10 3.26 -22.17
N LEU A 173 2.08 2.94 -21.36
CA LEU A 173 2.08 3.17 -19.92
C LEU A 173 3.14 2.41 -19.11
N PRO A 174 3.64 1.22 -19.52
CA PRO A 174 4.70 0.54 -18.77
C PRO A 174 5.95 1.40 -18.53
N ILE A 175 6.25 2.32 -19.44
CA ILE A 175 7.40 3.24 -19.34
C ILE A 175 7.19 4.26 -18.20
N LEU A 176 5.93 4.54 -17.85
CA LEU A 176 5.51 5.50 -16.84
C LEU A 176 5.07 4.84 -15.52
N LEU A 177 5.15 3.50 -15.43
CA LEU A 177 4.61 2.74 -14.31
C LEU A 177 5.20 3.19 -12.96
N GLU A 178 6.53 3.24 -12.86
CA GLU A 178 7.24 3.63 -11.64
C GLU A 178 6.91 5.09 -11.22
N PRO A 179 7.02 6.11 -12.10
CA PRO A 179 6.56 7.46 -11.77
C PRO A 179 5.11 7.53 -11.31
N ILE A 180 4.18 6.85 -11.99
CA ILE A 180 2.76 6.85 -11.63
C ILE A 180 2.58 6.26 -10.23
N CYS A 181 3.15 5.09 -9.96
CA CYS A 181 3.02 4.42 -8.67
C CYS A 181 3.61 5.25 -7.53
N SER A 182 4.81 5.83 -7.73
CA SER A 182 5.46 6.69 -6.74
C SER A 182 4.61 7.92 -6.40
N ILE A 183 3.99 8.54 -7.40
CA ILE A 183 3.13 9.73 -7.20
C ILE A 183 1.81 9.36 -6.51
N LEU A 184 1.18 8.25 -6.88
CA LEU A 184 -0.04 7.78 -6.24
C LEU A 184 0.21 7.34 -4.79
N GLN A 185 1.33 6.67 -4.53
CA GLN A 185 1.77 6.37 -3.18
C GLN A 185 2.03 7.65 -2.38
N GLY A 186 2.66 8.66 -2.97
CA GLY A 186 2.85 9.97 -2.33
C GLY A 186 1.51 10.66 -1.99
N LEU A 187 0.54 10.64 -2.90
CA LEU A 187 -0.82 11.15 -2.65
C LEU A 187 -1.48 10.46 -1.46
N TYR A 188 -1.36 9.13 -1.38
CA TYR A 188 -1.87 8.31 -0.27
C TYR A 188 -1.16 8.62 1.05
N LEU A 189 0.18 8.63 1.04
CA LEU A 189 0.98 8.87 2.24
C LEU A 189 0.81 10.29 2.79
N ASP A 190 0.37 11.24 1.99
CA ASP A 190 0.15 12.63 2.41
C ASP A 190 -1.26 12.89 2.95
N ILE A 191 -2.13 11.87 3.00
CA ILE A 191 -3.46 12.01 3.59
C ILE A 191 -3.31 12.27 5.11
N PRO A 192 -3.87 13.38 5.64
CA PRO A 192 -3.81 13.68 7.06
C PRO A 192 -4.76 12.77 7.86
N PRO A 193 -4.48 12.50 9.14
CA PRO A 193 -5.40 11.75 10.00
C PRO A 193 -6.65 12.58 10.35
N THR A 194 -7.78 11.91 10.61
CA THR A 194 -9.02 12.58 11.05
C THR A 194 -8.99 12.85 12.56
N ALA A 195 -9.63 13.93 13.03
CA ALA A 195 -9.72 14.26 14.46
C ALA A 195 -10.32 13.12 15.31
N ALA A 196 -9.96 13.06 16.59
CA ALA A 196 -10.55 12.11 17.52
C ALA A 196 -12.07 12.33 17.63
N PRO A 197 -12.94 11.30 17.57
CA PRO A 197 -14.25 11.40 18.19
C PRO A 197 -13.98 11.72 19.66
N SER A 198 -14.54 12.83 20.13
CA SER A 198 -14.61 13.05 21.56
C SER A 198 -15.40 11.88 22.17
N ASN A 199 -14.94 11.36 23.30
CA ASN A 199 -15.72 10.43 24.12
C ASN A 199 -16.92 11.13 24.81
N ASP A 200 -17.50 12.16 24.18
CA ASP A 200 -18.62 12.92 24.73
C ASP A 200 -19.92 12.12 24.51
N THR A 201 -20.07 11.01 25.23
CA THR A 201 -21.35 10.39 25.50
C THR A 201 -22.13 11.08 26.62
N ASP A 202 -21.60 12.18 27.19
CA ASP A 202 -22.30 12.99 28.18
C ASP A 202 -22.64 14.36 27.60
N SER A 203 -23.78 14.48 26.93
CA SER A 203 -24.40 15.76 26.62
C SER A 203 -25.91 15.67 26.79
N GLU A 204 -26.33 15.55 28.05
CA GLU A 204 -27.63 16.06 28.46
C GLU A 204 -27.57 17.59 28.51
N MET A 205 -28.40 18.20 27.66
CA MET A 205 -28.98 19.55 27.72
C MET A 205 -28.57 20.45 28.90
N THR A 206 -27.67 21.43 28.66
CA THR A 206 -27.68 22.69 29.42
C THR A 206 -27.44 23.89 28.51
N ASP A 207 -28.34 24.85 28.62
CA ASP A 207 -28.45 26.11 27.88
C ASP A 207 -27.35 27.14 28.22
N ASP A 208 -27.09 27.98 27.21
CA ASP A 208 -26.72 29.40 27.27
C ASP A 208 -25.33 29.90 27.73
N SER A 209 -24.72 30.63 26.76
CA SER A 209 -24.02 31.93 26.88
C SER A 209 -22.48 32.03 26.87
N ALA A 210 -22.04 32.75 25.83
CA ALA A 210 -20.94 33.73 25.77
C ALA A 210 -19.47 33.28 25.60
N SER A 211 -19.04 33.33 24.33
CA SER A 211 -17.77 33.84 23.80
C SER A 211 -16.54 33.99 24.72
N SER A 212 -15.50 33.21 24.42
CA SER A 212 -14.10 33.63 24.59
C SER A 212 -13.22 33.01 23.50
N ILE A 213 -12.54 33.90 22.77
CA ILE A 213 -11.56 33.61 21.73
C ILE A 213 -10.33 32.97 22.38
N SER A 214 -10.04 31.71 22.03
CA SER A 214 -8.71 31.10 22.23
C SER A 214 -8.24 30.47 20.93
N SER A 215 -7.19 31.07 20.38
CA SER A 215 -6.41 30.58 19.25
C SER A 215 -5.62 29.33 19.63
N SER A 216 -6.16 28.17 19.27
CA SER A 216 -5.42 26.92 19.06
C SER A 216 -6.24 26.10 18.08
N ALA A 217 -5.64 25.71 16.96
CA ALA A 217 -6.27 25.03 15.82
C ALA A 217 -7.25 23.93 16.26
N SER A 218 -8.53 24.27 16.35
CA SER A 218 -9.61 23.32 16.40
C SER A 218 -9.62 22.60 15.05
N ALA A 219 -9.11 21.37 15.03
CA ALA A 219 -9.21 20.48 13.89
C ALA A 219 -10.70 20.12 13.65
N SER A 220 -11.46 21.06 13.08
CA SER A 220 -12.59 20.71 12.23
C SER A 220 -12.10 19.66 11.25
N SER A 221 -12.78 18.53 11.10
CA SER A 221 -12.37 17.49 10.15
C SER A 221 -12.26 18.10 8.75
N VAL A 222 -11.05 18.50 8.35
CA VAL A 222 -10.81 19.03 7.01
C VAL A 222 -10.86 17.82 6.10
N ASP A 223 -11.80 17.84 5.16
CA ASP A 223 -11.86 16.84 4.11
C ASP A 223 -10.52 16.84 3.35
N SER A 224 -9.91 15.66 3.18
CA SER A 224 -8.66 15.52 2.43
C SER A 224 -8.85 15.95 0.98
N LEU A 225 -7.93 16.76 0.48
CA LEU A 225 -7.88 17.16 -0.92
C LEU A 225 -7.33 16.02 -1.81
N ASN A 226 -6.47 15.15 -1.27
CA ASN A 226 -5.91 14.04 -2.05
C ASN A 226 -6.91 12.90 -2.26
N ILE A 227 -7.83 12.65 -1.32
CA ILE A 227 -8.76 11.50 -1.39
C ILE A 227 -9.61 11.52 -2.67
N PRO A 228 -10.33 12.60 -3.04
CA PRO A 228 -11.18 12.60 -4.23
C PRO A 228 -10.38 12.33 -5.51
N LEU A 229 -9.17 12.92 -5.63
CA LEU A 229 -8.30 12.71 -6.77
C LEU A 229 -7.77 11.28 -6.83
N LEU A 230 -7.24 10.77 -5.71
CA LEU A 230 -6.68 9.43 -5.64
C LEU A 230 -7.76 8.38 -5.91
N GLU A 231 -8.94 8.50 -5.30
CA GLU A 231 -10.06 7.59 -5.54
C GLU A 231 -10.50 7.60 -7.00
N ALA A 232 -10.62 8.77 -7.63
CA ALA A 232 -10.96 8.87 -9.05
C ALA A 232 -9.93 8.15 -9.94
N ILE A 233 -8.64 8.26 -9.63
CA ILE A 233 -7.58 7.57 -10.39
C ILE A 233 -7.62 6.06 -10.12
N LEU A 234 -7.75 5.61 -8.87
CA LEU A 234 -7.77 4.18 -8.54
C LEU A 234 -9.00 3.46 -9.14
N ARG A 235 -10.11 4.16 -9.33
CA ARG A 235 -11.31 3.64 -10.02
C ARG A 235 -11.26 3.74 -11.54
N SER A 236 -10.24 4.38 -12.10
CA SER A 236 -10.19 4.64 -13.53
C SER A 236 -9.76 3.40 -14.34
N PRO A 237 -10.15 3.31 -15.62
CA PRO A 237 -9.71 2.24 -16.52
C PRO A 237 -8.18 2.16 -16.65
N ILE A 238 -7.47 3.28 -16.48
CA ILE A 238 -6.01 3.30 -16.56
C ILE A 238 -5.37 2.58 -15.36
N PHE A 239 -5.87 2.78 -14.14
CA PHE A 239 -5.37 2.04 -12.99
C PHE A 239 -5.73 0.56 -13.09
N ALA A 240 -6.95 0.23 -13.53
CA ALA A 240 -7.34 -1.16 -13.80
C ALA A 240 -6.40 -1.82 -14.83
N HIS A 241 -6.06 -1.13 -15.92
CA HIS A 241 -5.09 -1.62 -16.90
C HIS A 241 -3.71 -1.87 -16.27
N LEU A 242 -3.19 -0.90 -15.52
CA LEU A 242 -1.90 -1.02 -14.84
C LEU A 242 -1.90 -2.19 -13.85
N TYR A 243 -2.92 -2.31 -13.02
CA TYR A 243 -3.04 -3.38 -12.04
C TYR A 243 -3.14 -4.75 -12.72
N TYR A 244 -4.11 -4.99 -13.61
CA TYR A 244 -4.33 -6.33 -14.17
C TYR A 244 -3.21 -6.82 -15.12
N ASN A 245 -2.48 -5.90 -15.78
CA ASN A 245 -1.44 -6.26 -16.74
C ASN A 245 -0.01 -6.11 -16.20
N HIS A 246 0.19 -5.31 -15.14
CA HIS A 246 1.51 -4.96 -14.63
C HIS A 246 1.70 -5.14 -13.12
N SER A 247 0.73 -5.68 -12.38
CA SER A 247 1.00 -6.18 -11.02
C SER A 247 1.86 -7.45 -11.07
N TYR A 248 1.52 -8.37 -11.98
CA TYR A 248 2.10 -9.71 -12.06
C TYR A 248 2.57 -10.06 -13.47
N ARG A 249 3.73 -10.71 -13.58
CA ARG A 249 4.20 -11.32 -14.82
C ARG A 249 4.05 -12.83 -14.73
N ALA A 250 3.24 -13.43 -15.60
CA ALA A 250 3.21 -14.88 -15.74
C ALA A 250 4.60 -15.39 -16.19
N THR A 251 5.26 -16.18 -15.35
CA THR A 251 6.50 -16.84 -15.75
C THR A 251 6.16 -18.05 -16.61
N ARG A 252 6.93 -18.24 -17.69
CA ARG A 252 6.77 -19.45 -18.51
C ARG A 252 7.25 -20.65 -17.71
N PRO A 253 6.47 -21.76 -17.64
CA PRO A 253 6.92 -22.95 -16.95
C PRO A 253 8.23 -23.45 -17.58
N THR A 254 9.26 -23.62 -16.77
CA THR A 254 10.64 -23.96 -17.20
C THR A 254 10.76 -25.36 -17.80
N LEU A 255 9.81 -26.27 -17.54
CA LEU A 255 9.85 -27.64 -18.02
C LEU A 255 8.97 -27.82 -19.28
N ARG A 256 9.48 -28.47 -20.32
CA ARG A 256 8.63 -28.96 -21.43
C ARG A 256 7.86 -30.21 -20.99
N PRO A 257 6.61 -30.43 -21.43
CA PRO A 257 5.92 -31.70 -21.20
C PRO A 257 6.74 -32.86 -21.79
N LEU A 258 6.80 -34.00 -21.09
CA LEU A 258 7.32 -35.24 -21.68
C LEU A 258 6.38 -35.69 -22.81
N SER A 259 6.93 -36.24 -23.89
CA SER A 259 6.15 -36.73 -25.03
C SER A 259 5.11 -37.77 -24.57
N GLY A 260 3.82 -37.52 -24.87
CA GLY A 260 2.70 -38.38 -24.49
C GLY A 260 1.86 -37.91 -23.30
N GLN A 261 2.25 -36.85 -22.58
CA GLN A 261 1.35 -36.17 -21.62
C GLN A 261 0.52 -35.11 -22.33
N THR A 262 -0.76 -35.40 -22.59
CA THR A 262 -1.71 -34.46 -23.21
C THR A 262 -2.20 -33.37 -22.26
N ALA A 263 -2.03 -33.56 -20.95
CA ALA A 263 -2.27 -32.55 -19.93
C ALA A 263 -1.28 -32.75 -18.78
N SER A 264 -0.54 -31.70 -18.41
CA SER A 264 0.20 -31.67 -17.14
C SER A 264 -0.82 -31.19 -16.09
N PRO A 265 -1.33 -32.04 -15.19
CA PRO A 265 -2.59 -31.73 -14.51
C PRO A 265 -2.52 -30.51 -13.57
N LEU A 266 -1.32 -30.03 -13.22
CA LEU A 266 -1.10 -29.17 -12.05
C LEU A 266 0.11 -28.24 -12.25
N ARG A 267 0.33 -27.72 -13.46
CA ARG A 267 1.36 -26.69 -13.65
C ARG A 267 0.84 -25.37 -13.09
N ARG A 268 1.11 -25.13 -11.81
CA ARG A 268 0.99 -23.80 -11.20
C ARG A 268 1.75 -22.80 -12.08
N GLN A 269 1.06 -21.80 -12.59
CA GLN A 269 1.72 -20.69 -13.25
C GLN A 269 2.34 -19.84 -12.16
N THR A 270 3.66 -19.95 -11.98
CA THR A 270 4.36 -19.02 -11.08
C THR A 270 4.26 -17.63 -11.70
N ARG A 271 3.79 -16.64 -10.93
CA ARG A 271 3.80 -15.24 -11.35
C ARG A 271 4.87 -14.51 -10.55
N GLU A 272 5.66 -13.70 -11.25
CA GLU A 272 6.68 -12.84 -10.66
C GLU A 272 6.08 -11.45 -10.45
N ASP A 273 6.38 -10.85 -9.30
CA ASP A 273 5.90 -9.52 -8.96
C ASP A 273 6.68 -8.46 -9.72
N ILE A 274 5.95 -7.56 -10.34
CA ILE A 274 6.56 -6.46 -11.10
C ILE A 274 6.64 -5.22 -10.22
N HIS A 275 5.56 -4.89 -9.50
CA HIS A 275 5.49 -3.63 -8.75
C HIS A 275 4.59 -3.74 -7.50
N PRO A 276 5.13 -3.94 -6.28
CA PRO A 276 4.33 -4.17 -5.07
C PRO A 276 3.42 -2.99 -4.70
N VAL A 277 3.79 -1.76 -5.07
CA VAL A 277 2.95 -0.57 -4.83
C VAL A 277 1.61 -0.63 -5.57
N LEU A 278 1.51 -1.30 -6.73
CA LEU A 278 0.21 -1.47 -7.39
C LEU A 278 -0.76 -2.28 -6.53
N SER A 279 -0.26 -3.38 -5.95
CA SER A 279 -1.02 -4.21 -5.01
C SER A 279 -1.40 -3.41 -3.77
N MET A 280 -0.45 -2.66 -3.18
CA MET A 280 -0.72 -1.76 -2.06
C MET A 280 -1.83 -0.74 -2.36
N LEU A 281 -1.77 -0.08 -3.52
CA LEU A 281 -2.77 0.91 -3.95
C LEU A 281 -4.13 0.25 -4.21
N HIS A 282 -4.15 -0.97 -4.77
CA HIS A 282 -5.38 -1.73 -4.99
C HIS A 282 -6.06 -2.12 -3.66
N CYS A 283 -5.28 -2.49 -2.63
CA CYS A 283 -5.81 -2.80 -1.29
C CYS A 283 -6.62 -1.66 -0.65
N LEU A 284 -6.40 -0.40 -1.07
CA LEU A 284 -7.03 0.76 -0.44
C LEU A 284 -8.54 0.86 -0.72
N LEU A 285 -9.00 0.25 -1.82
CA LEU A 285 -10.40 0.28 -2.24
C LEU A 285 -10.97 -1.14 -2.35
N PRO A 286 -12.26 -1.34 -2.01
CA PRO A 286 -12.87 -2.64 -2.21
C PRO A 286 -13.07 -2.93 -3.72
N PRO A 287 -12.63 -4.12 -4.20
CA PRO A 287 -12.57 -4.45 -5.62
C PRO A 287 -13.95 -4.68 -6.22
N ASP A 288 -14.15 -4.18 -7.44
CA ASP A 288 -15.42 -4.29 -8.16
C ASP A 288 -15.41 -5.47 -9.13
N PHE A 289 -15.45 -6.68 -8.58
CA PHE A 289 -15.49 -7.90 -9.37
C PHE A 289 -16.92 -8.17 -9.87
N ASP A 290 -17.08 -8.13 -11.19
CA ASP A 290 -18.26 -8.63 -11.88
C ASP A 290 -18.17 -10.17 -12.02
N GLY A 291 -19.14 -10.88 -11.45
CA GLY A 291 -19.23 -12.34 -11.52
C GLY A 291 -19.56 -12.87 -12.92
N GLU A 292 -20.12 -12.05 -13.81
CA GLU A 292 -20.42 -12.43 -15.18
C GLU A 292 -19.19 -12.25 -16.10
N ASP A 293 -18.29 -11.35 -15.74
CA ASP A 293 -17.05 -11.10 -16.48
C ASP A 293 -16.03 -12.24 -16.27
N GLU A 294 -15.55 -12.82 -17.37
CA GLU A 294 -14.60 -13.93 -17.34
C GLU A 294 -13.22 -13.51 -16.83
N HIS A 295 -12.77 -12.29 -17.13
CA HIS A 295 -11.50 -11.76 -16.67
C HIS A 295 -11.53 -11.55 -15.15
N HIS A 296 -12.58 -10.94 -14.62
CA HIS A 296 -12.77 -10.76 -13.18
C HIS A 296 -12.87 -12.09 -12.43
N ARG A 297 -13.64 -13.06 -12.93
CA ARG A 297 -13.68 -14.41 -12.34
C ARG A 297 -12.33 -15.10 -12.33
N THR A 298 -11.61 -15.03 -13.45
CA THR A 298 -10.29 -15.64 -13.57
C THR A 298 -9.28 -14.98 -12.62
N HIS A 299 -9.33 -13.66 -12.48
CA HIS A 299 -8.50 -12.92 -11.54
C HIS A 299 -8.84 -13.26 -10.09
N ARG A 300 -10.12 -13.23 -9.71
CA ARG A 300 -10.57 -13.64 -8.37
C ARG A 300 -10.12 -15.07 -8.07
N GLY A 301 -10.25 -16.00 -9.00
CA GLY A 301 -9.76 -17.37 -8.87
C GLY A 301 -8.24 -17.47 -8.66
N TYR A 302 -7.45 -16.61 -9.31
CA TYR A 302 -6.02 -16.50 -9.03
C TYR A 302 -5.74 -15.96 -7.63
N LEU A 303 -6.48 -14.96 -7.15
CA LEU A 303 -6.35 -14.47 -5.78
C LEU A 303 -6.69 -15.58 -4.76
N ARG A 304 -7.69 -16.43 -5.04
CA ARG A 304 -7.96 -17.63 -4.23
C ARG A 304 -6.78 -18.60 -4.23
N GLU A 305 -6.21 -18.89 -5.40
CA GLU A 305 -5.05 -19.77 -5.50
C GLU A 305 -3.91 -19.24 -4.62
N MET A 306 -3.66 -17.93 -4.66
CA MET A 306 -2.67 -17.29 -3.78
C MET A 306 -3.00 -17.45 -2.30
N VAL A 307 -4.23 -17.10 -1.90
CA VAL A 307 -4.65 -17.11 -0.50
C VAL A 307 -4.59 -18.52 0.08
N TYR A 308 -5.10 -19.52 -0.62
CA TYR A 308 -5.24 -20.89 -0.11
C TYR A 308 -4.03 -21.80 -0.37
N THR A 309 -3.00 -21.31 -1.06
CA THR A 309 -1.74 -22.05 -1.23
C THR A 309 -0.95 -22.03 0.08
N ALA A 310 -0.91 -23.18 0.76
CA ALA A 310 -0.24 -23.36 2.05
C ALA A 310 1.25 -23.02 2.02
N SER A 311 1.92 -23.26 0.89
CA SER A 311 3.37 -22.98 0.75
C SER A 311 3.71 -21.49 0.77
N ASN A 312 2.72 -20.60 0.70
CA ASN A 312 2.92 -19.15 0.86
C ASN A 312 3.09 -18.77 2.34
N TYR A 313 2.73 -19.65 3.27
CA TYR A 313 2.83 -19.42 4.70
C TYR A 313 3.86 -20.39 5.27
N THR A 314 4.92 -19.84 5.84
CA THR A 314 6.03 -20.62 6.38
C THR A 314 6.58 -19.94 7.62
N GLU A 315 7.48 -20.59 8.33
CA GLU A 315 8.19 -19.97 9.45
C GLU A 315 8.93 -18.68 9.04
N LYS A 316 9.43 -18.61 7.79
CA LYS A 316 10.22 -17.48 7.30
C LYS A 316 9.45 -16.17 7.22
N ASN A 317 8.13 -16.23 7.06
CA ASN A 317 7.26 -15.05 7.04
C ASN A 317 6.27 -15.04 8.21
N ASP A 318 6.61 -15.76 9.29
CA ASP A 318 5.78 -15.88 10.48
C ASP A 318 4.35 -16.36 10.18
N TRP A 319 4.19 -17.12 9.08
CA TRP A 319 2.91 -17.62 8.57
C TRP A 319 1.90 -16.51 8.22
N GLY A 320 2.37 -15.32 7.88
CA GLY A 320 1.55 -14.15 7.53
C GLY A 320 1.88 -13.55 6.16
N PRO A 321 1.22 -12.43 5.79
CA PRO A 321 1.48 -11.68 4.56
C PRO A 321 2.74 -10.81 4.69
N PHE A 322 3.87 -11.43 5.04
CA PHE A 322 5.14 -10.77 5.26
C PHE A 322 6.25 -11.39 4.42
N ASN A 323 7.32 -10.62 4.23
CA ASN A 323 8.59 -11.10 3.74
C ASN A 323 9.49 -11.49 4.92
N SER A 324 10.58 -12.21 4.64
CA SER A 324 11.51 -12.66 5.70
C SER A 324 12.32 -11.54 6.35
N ASP A 325 12.34 -10.37 5.73
CA ASP A 325 12.94 -9.13 6.26
C ASP A 325 11.98 -8.34 7.16
N GLY A 326 10.72 -8.76 7.31
CA GLY A 326 9.72 -8.07 8.13
C GLY A 326 8.90 -7.02 7.38
N GLU A 327 9.13 -6.84 6.08
CA GLU A 327 8.30 -5.98 5.23
C GLU A 327 6.99 -6.69 4.83
N VAL A 328 5.99 -5.91 4.41
CA VAL A 328 4.71 -6.46 3.96
C VAL A 328 4.83 -7.09 2.58
N ASP A 329 4.35 -8.32 2.44
CA ASP A 329 4.06 -8.90 1.12
C ASP A 329 2.73 -8.32 0.61
N TRP A 330 2.81 -7.17 -0.05
CA TRP A 330 1.65 -6.45 -0.59
C TRP A 330 0.87 -7.27 -1.61
N ARG A 331 1.51 -8.24 -2.27
CA ARG A 331 0.86 -9.18 -3.19
C ARG A 331 -0.13 -10.06 -2.47
N LEU A 332 0.35 -10.68 -1.39
CA LEU A 332 -0.44 -11.61 -0.60
C LEU A 332 -1.51 -10.86 0.19
N LEU A 333 -1.17 -9.69 0.74
CA LEU A 333 -2.14 -8.84 1.42
C LEU A 333 -3.26 -8.38 0.47
N ASP A 334 -2.94 -8.00 -0.77
CA ASP A 334 -3.92 -7.65 -1.80
C ASP A 334 -4.89 -8.80 -2.11
N ALA A 335 -4.37 -10.02 -2.25
CA ALA A 335 -5.24 -11.18 -2.45
C ALA A 335 -6.15 -11.43 -1.23
N LEU A 336 -5.63 -11.36 -0.01
CA LEU A 336 -6.41 -11.53 1.23
C LEU A 336 -7.50 -10.46 1.34
N SER A 337 -7.16 -9.19 1.14
CA SER A 337 -8.09 -8.07 1.27
C SER A 337 -9.14 -8.06 0.17
N SER A 338 -8.74 -8.34 -1.07
CA SER A 338 -9.63 -8.37 -2.22
C SER A 338 -10.68 -9.46 -2.09
N ILE A 339 -10.28 -10.66 -1.64
CA ILE A 339 -11.22 -11.76 -1.40
C ILE A 339 -12.20 -11.41 -0.28
N MET A 340 -11.74 -10.92 0.87
CA MET A 340 -12.65 -10.60 1.99
C MET A 340 -13.60 -9.46 1.67
N MET A 341 -13.13 -8.39 1.02
CA MET A 341 -13.99 -7.28 0.64
C MET A 341 -15.02 -7.67 -0.43
N ALA A 342 -14.64 -8.53 -1.40
CA ALA A 342 -15.58 -9.07 -2.38
C ALA A 342 -16.61 -10.00 -1.73
N ASN A 343 -16.16 -10.92 -0.87
CA ASN A 343 -17.05 -11.83 -0.12
C ASN A 343 -18.05 -11.03 0.74
N ALA A 344 -17.60 -9.96 1.41
CA ALA A 344 -18.47 -9.10 2.21
C ALA A 344 -19.56 -8.41 1.36
N ARG A 345 -19.21 -7.93 0.15
CA ARG A 345 -20.18 -7.38 -0.79
C ARG A 345 -21.20 -8.42 -1.24
N ASP A 346 -20.74 -9.63 -1.55
CA ASP A 346 -21.62 -10.74 -1.95
C ASP A 346 -22.62 -11.07 -0.82
N VAL A 347 -22.15 -11.18 0.43
CA VAL A 347 -23.00 -11.47 1.59
C VAL A 347 -24.02 -10.35 1.86
N ILE A 348 -23.61 -9.08 1.76
CA ILE A 348 -24.52 -7.94 1.89
C ILE A 348 -25.58 -7.94 0.77
N ALA A 349 -25.17 -8.25 -0.47
CA ALA A 349 -26.08 -8.31 -1.61
C ALA A 349 -27.12 -9.43 -1.49
N LEU A 350 -26.79 -10.52 -0.77
CA LEU A 350 -27.73 -11.60 -0.43
C LEU A 350 -28.71 -11.24 0.68
N GLY A 351 -28.57 -10.08 1.32
CA GLY A 351 -29.51 -9.56 2.33
C GLY A 351 -29.21 -10.00 3.76
N GLU A 352 -27.98 -10.39 4.07
CA GLU A 352 -27.56 -10.80 5.41
C GLU A 352 -27.42 -9.56 6.33
N ASP A 353 -28.45 -9.26 7.12
CA ASP A 353 -28.53 -8.02 7.91
C ASP A 353 -27.41 -7.84 8.95
N SER A 354 -26.85 -8.94 9.46
CA SER A 354 -25.73 -8.91 10.41
C SER A 354 -24.49 -8.21 9.82
N TRP A 355 -24.30 -8.29 8.50
CA TRP A 355 -23.18 -7.69 7.78
C TRP A 355 -23.35 -6.20 7.46
N ARG A 356 -24.48 -5.57 7.85
CA ARG A 356 -24.65 -4.13 7.68
C ARG A 356 -23.55 -3.30 8.35
N LEU A 357 -22.94 -3.81 9.42
CA LEU A 357 -21.80 -3.17 10.08
C LEU A 357 -20.54 -3.10 9.19
N ALA A 358 -20.42 -3.97 8.18
CA ALA A 358 -19.34 -3.90 7.20
C ALA A 358 -19.57 -2.83 6.11
N LEU A 359 -20.80 -2.27 6.00
CA LEU A 359 -21.11 -1.24 5.01
C LEU A 359 -20.24 0.00 5.22
N GLN A 360 -20.10 0.49 6.45
CA GLN A 360 -19.28 1.67 6.74
C GLN A 360 -17.84 1.47 6.23
N PRO A 361 -17.05 0.50 6.72
CA PRO A 361 -15.69 0.37 6.26
C PRO A 361 -15.62 0.10 4.75
N LEU A 362 -16.59 -0.57 4.10
CA LEU A 362 -16.60 -0.76 2.64
C LEU A 362 -16.95 0.49 1.82
N SER A 363 -17.95 1.26 2.24
CA SER A 363 -18.61 2.28 1.40
C SER A 363 -17.92 3.64 1.39
N PHE A 364 -17.14 3.98 2.41
CA PHE A 364 -16.48 5.30 2.53
C PHE A 364 -15.25 5.48 1.61
N GLY A 365 -15.02 4.59 0.65
CA GLY A 365 -13.88 4.69 -0.27
C GLY A 365 -12.55 4.77 0.48
N LEU A 366 -11.73 5.77 0.16
CA LEU A 366 -10.45 5.99 0.83
C LEU A 366 -10.57 6.62 2.23
N GLU A 367 -11.73 7.16 2.61
CA GLU A 367 -11.88 7.75 3.95
C GLU A 367 -11.73 6.69 5.05
N ALA A 368 -12.13 5.44 4.77
CA ALA A 368 -11.97 4.34 5.72
C ALA A 368 -10.49 3.97 5.96
N VAL A 369 -9.57 4.25 5.03
CA VAL A 369 -8.13 3.98 5.21
C VAL A 369 -7.40 5.14 5.87
N ARG A 370 -8.08 6.25 6.15
CA ARG A 370 -7.46 7.38 6.84
C ARG A 370 -7.09 7.00 8.28
N GLY A 371 -5.90 7.43 8.72
CA GLY A 371 -5.48 7.26 10.11
C GLY A 371 -6.26 8.16 11.07
N TRP A 372 -6.10 7.93 12.37
CA TRP A 372 -6.96 8.53 13.37
C TRP A 372 -6.20 9.40 14.38
N GLY A 373 -6.31 10.72 14.34
CA GLY A 373 -5.83 11.65 15.39
C GLY A 373 -4.31 11.75 15.63
N TRP A 374 -3.49 10.82 15.12
CA TRP A 374 -2.05 10.77 15.40
C TRP A 374 -1.22 11.33 14.25
N ILE A 375 -0.75 12.56 14.40
CA ILE A 375 0.19 13.21 13.47
C ILE A 375 1.65 12.96 13.90
N ASP A 376 1.90 12.89 15.21
CA ASP A 376 3.22 12.60 15.77
C ASP A 376 3.38 11.11 16.11
N LEU A 377 4.62 10.63 16.08
CA LEU A 377 5.06 9.32 16.59
C LEU A 377 5.47 9.43 18.07
N ARG A 378 5.26 10.59 18.71
CA ARG A 378 5.54 10.81 20.13
C ARG A 378 4.34 10.44 21.00
N ARG A 379 4.66 9.77 22.11
CA ARG A 379 3.72 9.50 23.21
C ARG A 379 3.10 10.83 23.71
N PRO A 380 1.76 10.89 23.91
CA PRO A 380 1.11 12.06 24.48
C PRO A 380 1.71 12.44 25.83
N VAL A 381 1.90 13.74 26.07
CA VAL A 381 2.50 14.26 27.31
C VAL A 381 1.57 14.06 28.51
N ASP A 382 0.26 14.14 28.29
CA ASP A 382 -0.77 14.01 29.32
C ASP A 382 -1.07 12.54 29.69
N LEU A 383 -0.38 11.58 29.06
CA LEU A 383 -0.54 10.16 29.37
C LEU A 383 0.33 9.75 30.57
N GLU A 384 -0.31 9.31 31.65
CA GLU A 384 0.32 8.84 32.88
C GLU A 384 1.46 7.85 32.60
N ALA A 385 2.56 7.91 33.35
CA ALA A 385 3.78 7.14 33.07
C ALA A 385 3.56 5.62 32.95
N ASP A 386 2.59 5.08 33.71
CA ASP A 386 2.28 3.65 33.76
C ASP A 386 1.21 3.21 32.73
N ASP A 387 0.63 4.15 31.98
CA ASP A 387 -0.41 3.84 30.99
C ASP A 387 0.18 3.54 29.60
N VAL A 388 -0.51 2.72 28.83
CA VAL A 388 -0.08 2.28 27.51
C VAL A 388 -0.67 3.20 26.45
N TRP A 389 0.19 3.72 25.57
CA TRP A 389 -0.27 4.56 24.47
C TRP A 389 -0.90 3.68 23.38
N ASP A 390 -2.23 3.75 23.24
CA ASP A 390 -2.96 3.09 22.17
C ASP A 390 -2.79 3.81 20.82
N TRP A 391 -1.57 3.83 20.29
CA TRP A 391 -1.25 4.48 19.03
C TRP A 391 -1.85 3.79 17.81
N ALA A 392 -2.35 2.55 17.95
CA ALA A 392 -2.96 1.79 16.86
C ALA A 392 -4.49 1.74 16.91
N GLY A 393 -5.11 2.20 18.01
CA GLY A 393 -6.55 2.15 18.21
C GLY A 393 -7.09 0.76 18.54
N VAL A 394 -6.31 -0.06 19.26
CA VAL A 394 -6.60 -1.44 19.62
C VAL A 394 -7.81 -1.59 20.54
N GLU A 395 -7.91 -0.75 21.58
CA GLU A 395 -8.91 -0.91 22.63
C GLU A 395 -10.33 -0.61 22.09
N GLY A 396 -11.31 -1.45 22.42
CA GLY A 396 -12.72 -1.25 22.06
C GLY A 396 -13.38 -2.45 21.36
N THR A 397 -14.47 -2.16 20.66
CA THR A 397 -15.31 -3.16 19.98
C THR A 397 -14.89 -3.35 18.53
N TRP A 398 -14.78 -4.60 18.13
CA TRP A 398 -14.41 -5.00 16.78
C TRP A 398 -15.43 -5.98 16.21
N CYS A 399 -15.66 -5.88 14.91
CA CYS A 399 -16.30 -6.93 14.12
C CYS A 399 -15.25 -7.61 13.24
N GLY A 400 -15.51 -8.85 12.85
CA GLY A 400 -14.73 -9.48 11.80
C GLY A 400 -15.27 -10.82 11.37
N SER A 401 -14.71 -11.34 10.28
CA SER A 401 -15.07 -12.63 9.71
C SER A 401 -13.87 -13.21 8.97
N TYR A 402 -14.02 -14.44 8.50
CA TYR A 402 -13.02 -15.22 7.81
C TYR A 402 -13.68 -16.00 6.66
N ALA A 403 -12.89 -16.42 5.67
CA ALA A 403 -13.37 -17.32 4.63
C ALA A 403 -12.52 -18.59 4.55
N PHE A 404 -13.08 -19.65 3.97
CA PHE A 404 -12.41 -20.93 3.84
C PHE A 404 -12.87 -21.71 2.60
N LEU A 405 -11.97 -22.56 2.09
CA LEU A 405 -12.31 -23.64 1.18
C LEU A 405 -12.77 -24.86 1.97
N ASP A 406 -13.62 -25.69 1.36
CA ASP A 406 -13.84 -27.03 1.88
C ASP A 406 -12.49 -27.76 2.01
N TYR A 407 -12.32 -28.53 3.08
CA TYR A 407 -11.04 -29.18 3.38
C TYR A 407 -10.60 -30.12 2.25
N ALA A 408 -11.53 -30.82 1.58
CA ALA A 408 -11.19 -31.69 0.46
C ALA A 408 -10.67 -30.91 -0.75
N ASP A 409 -11.21 -29.72 -1.00
CA ASP A 409 -10.76 -28.83 -2.07
C ASP A 409 -9.41 -28.18 -1.71
N TRP A 410 -9.23 -27.78 -0.45
CA TRP A 410 -7.95 -27.27 0.05
C TRP A 410 -6.83 -28.32 -0.07
N ILE A 411 -7.11 -29.59 0.29
CA ILE A 411 -6.19 -30.71 0.08
C ILE A 411 -5.95 -30.92 -1.41
N THR A 412 -6.97 -30.74 -2.26
CA THR A 412 -6.82 -30.89 -3.70
C THR A 412 -5.86 -29.85 -4.29
N LEU A 413 -5.94 -28.61 -3.80
CA LEU A 413 -5.06 -27.52 -4.18
C LEU A 413 -3.61 -27.73 -3.71
N ASN A 414 -3.44 -28.18 -2.46
CA ASN A 414 -2.14 -28.21 -1.78
C ASN A 414 -1.40 -29.54 -1.89
N GLU A 415 -2.11 -30.66 -2.03
CA GLU A 415 -1.56 -32.02 -2.10
C GLU A 415 -1.93 -32.76 -3.40
N PRO A 416 -1.54 -32.23 -4.57
CA PRO A 416 -1.91 -32.79 -5.86
C PRO A 416 -1.51 -34.27 -6.06
N ARG A 417 -0.43 -34.70 -5.43
CA ARG A 417 0.05 -36.10 -5.51
C ARG A 417 -0.90 -37.07 -4.84
N ILE A 418 -1.52 -36.64 -3.73
CA ILE A 418 -2.53 -37.43 -3.00
C ILE A 418 -3.80 -37.57 -3.84
N VAL A 419 -4.19 -36.52 -4.56
CA VAL A 419 -5.35 -36.51 -5.46
C VAL A 419 -5.14 -37.39 -6.68
N ALA A 420 -3.96 -37.35 -7.30
CA ALA A 420 -3.63 -38.14 -8.48
C ALA A 420 -3.81 -39.66 -8.25
N LEU A 421 -3.63 -40.12 -7.01
CA LEU A 421 -3.89 -41.51 -6.62
C LEU A 421 -5.39 -41.87 -6.58
N ARG A 422 -6.28 -40.89 -6.38
CA ARG A 422 -7.72 -41.12 -6.20
C ARG A 422 -8.54 -41.19 -7.50
N ARG A 423 -7.94 -40.94 -8.68
CA ARG A 423 -8.50 -41.11 -10.06
C ARG A 423 -9.91 -40.54 -10.36
N GLN A 424 -10.64 -39.96 -9.40
CA GLN A 424 -12.06 -39.59 -9.51
C GLN A 424 -12.39 -38.18 -8.97
N VAL A 425 -11.40 -37.38 -8.58
CA VAL A 425 -11.66 -36.01 -8.12
C VAL A 425 -11.74 -35.10 -9.34
N GLY A 426 -12.83 -34.35 -9.46
CA GLY A 426 -13.00 -33.32 -10.49
C GLY A 426 -11.89 -32.26 -10.40
N GLN A 427 -11.61 -31.58 -11.50
CA GLN A 427 -10.64 -30.49 -11.48
C GLN A 427 -11.22 -29.32 -10.66
N LEU A 428 -10.51 -28.91 -9.60
CA LEU A 428 -10.87 -27.74 -8.81
C LEU A 428 -10.76 -26.47 -9.68
N ASP A 429 -11.89 -25.79 -9.91
CA ASP A 429 -11.96 -24.53 -10.65
C ASP A 429 -12.19 -23.36 -9.69
N LEU A 430 -11.10 -22.70 -9.28
CA LEU A 430 -11.14 -21.57 -8.36
C LEU A 430 -11.76 -20.30 -8.97
N ALA A 431 -11.86 -20.19 -10.30
CA ALA A 431 -12.47 -19.03 -10.96
C ALA A 431 -14.00 -19.00 -10.75
N ARG A 432 -14.62 -20.18 -10.65
CA ARG A 432 -16.06 -20.34 -10.42
C ARG A 432 -16.40 -20.76 -8.99
N TYR A 433 -15.40 -20.97 -8.15
CA TYR A 433 -15.59 -21.38 -6.77
C TYR A 433 -16.19 -20.25 -5.92
N ALA A 434 -17.10 -20.62 -5.01
CA ALA A 434 -17.63 -19.73 -3.99
C ALA A 434 -17.13 -20.22 -2.62
N GLU A 435 -16.33 -19.39 -1.96
CA GLU A 435 -15.77 -19.71 -0.64
C GLU A 435 -16.87 -19.65 0.41
N ALA A 436 -16.75 -20.49 1.43
CA ALA A 436 -17.59 -20.33 2.60
C ALA A 436 -17.10 -19.12 3.41
N VAL A 437 -18.01 -18.22 3.76
CA VAL A 437 -17.75 -17.09 4.66
C VAL A 437 -18.25 -17.48 6.04
N GLY A 438 -17.38 -17.38 7.05
CA GLY A 438 -17.70 -17.69 8.43
C GLY A 438 -18.63 -16.66 9.07
N ASP A 439 -19.16 -17.02 10.24
CA ASP A 439 -20.02 -16.14 11.02
C ASP A 439 -19.33 -14.80 11.32
N LEU A 440 -20.14 -13.73 11.41
CA LEU A 440 -19.64 -12.45 11.88
C LEU A 440 -19.35 -12.53 13.39
N LEU A 441 -18.11 -12.27 13.76
CA LEU A 441 -17.60 -12.28 15.13
C LEU A 441 -17.63 -10.86 15.70
N HIS A 442 -18.09 -10.73 16.94
CA HIS A 442 -17.94 -9.52 17.76
C HIS A 442 -16.85 -9.76 18.80
N MET A 443 -15.89 -8.85 18.85
CA MET A 443 -14.79 -8.90 19.80
C MET A 443 -14.75 -7.64 20.66
N HIS A 444 -14.38 -7.80 21.92
CA HIS A 444 -14.09 -6.70 22.82
C HIS A 444 -12.64 -6.83 23.28
N LEU A 445 -11.79 -5.91 22.84
CA LEU A 445 -10.35 -5.93 23.09
C LEU A 445 -9.97 -4.87 24.14
N THR A 446 -9.08 -5.26 25.05
CA THR A 446 -8.53 -4.43 26.11
C THR A 446 -7.01 -4.50 26.06
N ILE A 447 -6.35 -3.36 26.21
CA ILE A 447 -4.89 -3.31 26.25
C ILE A 447 -4.39 -3.85 27.59
N ASP A 448 -3.34 -4.65 27.54
CA ASP A 448 -2.71 -5.20 28.74
C ASP A 448 -1.78 -4.16 29.34
N ARG A 449 -2.15 -3.64 30.52
CA ARG A 449 -1.39 -2.61 31.23
C ARG A 449 -0.39 -3.25 32.20
N PRO A 450 0.81 -2.67 32.41
CA PRO A 450 1.82 -3.24 33.32
C PRO A 450 1.34 -3.45 34.77
N CYS A 451 0.35 -2.68 35.21
CA CYS A 451 -0.24 -2.77 36.54
C CYS A 451 -1.27 -3.91 36.71
N ASP A 452 -1.73 -4.53 35.62
CA ASP A 452 -2.68 -5.65 35.65
C ASP A 452 -1.99 -6.95 36.09
N LYS A 453 -1.79 -7.11 37.40
CA LYS A 453 -1.13 -8.28 38.02
C LYS A 453 -1.94 -9.59 37.93
N SER A 454 -3.07 -9.64 37.22
CA SER A 454 -4.06 -10.73 37.35
C SER A 454 -4.41 -11.53 36.09
N LYS A 455 -3.85 -11.23 34.92
CA LYS A 455 -4.14 -12.03 33.71
C LYS A 455 -3.23 -13.28 33.69
N ASP A 456 -3.82 -14.43 33.40
CA ASP A 456 -3.15 -15.74 33.28
C ASP A 456 -1.77 -15.61 32.63
N LEU A 457 -0.76 -16.25 33.22
CA LEU A 457 0.67 -16.23 32.84
C LEU A 457 0.96 -16.86 31.46
N LEU A 458 0.23 -16.46 30.43
CA LEU A 458 0.48 -16.89 29.06
C LEU A 458 1.69 -16.12 28.53
N PRO A 459 2.57 -16.79 27.78
CA PRO A 459 3.70 -16.11 27.15
C PRO A 459 3.18 -15.05 26.17
N PRO A 460 3.81 -13.86 26.13
CA PRO A 460 3.44 -12.83 25.16
C PRO A 460 3.61 -13.38 23.74
N VAL A 461 2.76 -12.92 22.84
CA VAL A 461 2.87 -13.26 21.42
C VAL A 461 4.09 -12.52 20.86
N THR A 462 5.05 -13.25 20.32
CA THR A 462 6.28 -12.71 19.73
C THR A 462 6.34 -13.03 18.24
N SER A 463 7.07 -12.21 17.49
CA SER A 463 7.38 -12.48 16.09
C SER A 463 8.79 -13.03 15.90
N GLY A 464 8.96 -13.93 14.92
CA GLY A 464 10.27 -14.44 14.48
C GLY A 464 10.95 -13.60 13.39
N ILE A 465 10.26 -12.60 12.82
CA ILE A 465 10.79 -11.74 11.75
C ILE A 465 11.09 -10.33 12.28
N PRO A 466 11.94 -9.53 11.59
CA PRO A 466 12.24 -8.17 12.01
C PRO A 466 10.99 -7.27 12.10
N THR A 467 11.02 -6.29 13.00
CA THR A 467 9.92 -5.35 13.28
C THR A 467 10.49 -3.94 13.48
N GLY A 468 9.65 -2.93 13.29
CA GLY A 468 10.02 -1.53 13.49
C GLY A 468 10.01 -1.13 14.96
N ASP A 469 10.93 -0.25 15.36
CA ASP A 469 11.14 0.20 16.75
C ASP A 469 10.65 1.65 17.00
N LEU A 470 10.04 2.29 16.00
CA LEU A 470 9.56 3.68 16.09
C LEU A 470 8.44 3.87 17.11
N LEU A 471 7.65 2.82 17.38
CA LEU A 471 6.58 2.80 18.37
C LEU A 471 6.68 1.52 19.19
N PRO A 472 6.40 1.55 20.51
CA PRO A 472 6.44 0.36 21.34
C PRO A 472 5.30 -0.60 20.96
N PRO A 473 5.50 -1.93 21.08
CA PRO A 473 4.43 -2.89 20.84
C PRO A 473 3.29 -2.74 21.86
N ILE A 474 2.04 -2.96 21.41
CA ILE A 474 0.84 -2.97 22.24
C ILE A 474 0.39 -4.42 22.42
N HIS A 475 0.36 -4.90 23.66
CA HIS A 475 -0.21 -6.19 23.99
C HIS A 475 -1.68 -6.03 24.37
N PHE A 476 -2.51 -6.99 23.98
CA PHE A 476 -3.94 -6.93 24.24
C PHE A 476 -4.54 -8.30 24.50
N SER A 477 -5.67 -8.29 25.21
CA SER A 477 -6.51 -9.44 25.47
C SER A 477 -7.98 -9.08 25.43
N GLY A 478 -8.85 -10.07 25.20
CA GLY A 478 -10.27 -9.84 25.01
C GLY A 478 -11.09 -11.10 24.86
N SER A 479 -12.33 -10.91 24.45
CA SER A 479 -13.28 -11.99 24.17
C SER A 479 -13.83 -11.86 22.75
N SER A 480 -14.12 -12.98 22.09
CA SER A 480 -14.77 -13.06 20.79
C SER A 480 -15.97 -13.99 20.83
N ALA A 481 -17.11 -13.56 20.30
CA ALA A 481 -18.35 -14.33 20.22
C ALA A 481 -19.05 -14.11 18.87
N PRO A 482 -19.74 -15.12 18.31
CA PRO A 482 -20.52 -14.95 17.09
C PRO A 482 -21.73 -14.05 17.34
N THR A 483 -22.11 -13.26 16.33
CA THR A 483 -23.23 -12.29 16.40
C THR A 483 -24.58 -12.95 16.71
N SER A 484 -24.77 -14.20 16.27
CA SER A 484 -26.00 -14.98 16.49
C SER A 484 -26.13 -15.53 17.92
N ALA A 485 -25.06 -15.51 18.71
CA ALA A 485 -25.15 -15.91 20.12
C ALA A 485 -25.85 -14.80 20.93
N ALA A 486 -26.90 -15.17 21.66
CA ALA A 486 -27.56 -14.27 22.59
C ALA A 486 -26.54 -13.75 23.62
N TRP A 487 -26.31 -12.44 23.62
CA TRP A 487 -25.54 -11.76 24.66
C TRP A 487 -26.37 -11.67 25.95
N PRO A 488 -25.82 -11.97 27.13
CA PRO A 488 -24.57 -12.68 27.42
C PRO A 488 -24.80 -14.19 27.57
N SER A 489 -24.14 -15.02 26.76
CA SER A 489 -23.99 -16.46 27.03
C SER A 489 -22.51 -16.77 27.30
N PRO A 490 -22.13 -17.00 28.57
CA PRO A 490 -20.73 -17.24 28.95
C PRO A 490 -20.13 -18.55 28.41
N ALA A 491 -20.92 -19.39 27.73
CA ALA A 491 -20.50 -20.70 27.24
C ALA A 491 -19.93 -20.71 25.81
N ALA A 492 -20.07 -19.62 25.04
CA ALA A 492 -19.68 -19.56 23.62
C ALA A 492 -18.60 -18.50 23.29
N SER A 493 -18.14 -17.73 24.28
CA SER A 493 -17.10 -16.72 24.06
C SER A 493 -15.71 -17.36 24.08
N SER A 494 -14.96 -17.20 22.99
CA SER A 494 -13.54 -17.52 22.90
C SER A 494 -12.71 -16.41 23.53
N PHE A 495 -11.55 -16.77 24.10
CA PHE A 495 -10.60 -15.80 24.61
C PHE A 495 -9.63 -15.41 23.51
N VAL A 496 -9.32 -14.13 23.41
CA VAL A 496 -8.43 -13.56 22.41
C VAL A 496 -7.24 -12.91 23.10
N ARG A 497 -6.05 -13.09 22.53
CA ARG A 497 -4.84 -12.36 22.94
C ARG A 497 -4.00 -12.01 21.73
N GLY A 498 -3.20 -10.97 21.81
CA GLY A 498 -2.38 -10.59 20.68
C GLY A 498 -1.36 -9.50 20.97
N THR A 499 -0.70 -9.09 19.89
CA THR A 499 0.23 -7.98 19.87
C THR A 499 0.01 -7.14 18.60
N VAL A 500 0.15 -5.83 18.74
CA VAL A 500 0.22 -4.88 17.64
C VAL A 500 1.58 -4.21 17.67
N GLN A 501 2.26 -4.20 16.53
CA GLN A 501 3.61 -3.65 16.38
C GLN A 501 3.80 -3.09 14.98
N LEU A 502 4.91 -2.38 14.76
CA LEU A 502 5.26 -1.87 13.44
C LEU A 502 6.02 -2.93 12.62
N THR A 503 5.76 -2.96 11.32
CA THR A 503 6.56 -3.73 10.37
C THR A 503 7.92 -3.08 10.12
N ALA A 504 8.80 -3.76 9.39
CA ALA A 504 10.12 -3.24 9.02
C ALA A 504 10.08 -2.27 7.81
N ASP A 505 8.92 -2.09 7.17
CA ASP A 505 8.74 -1.21 6.02
C ASP A 505 9.13 0.25 6.31
N TRP A 506 9.43 1.00 5.25
CA TRP A 506 9.55 2.46 5.32
C TRP A 506 8.64 3.15 4.28
N PRO A 507 7.56 3.83 4.70
CA PRO A 507 7.10 3.98 6.09
C PRO A 507 6.56 2.68 6.69
N PRO A 508 6.64 2.51 8.02
CA PRO A 508 6.20 1.30 8.70
C PRO A 508 4.68 1.13 8.58
N GLN A 509 4.23 -0.13 8.49
CA GLN A 509 2.83 -0.51 8.52
C GLN A 509 2.47 -1.06 9.91
N VAL A 510 1.18 -1.10 10.24
CA VAL A 510 0.70 -1.64 11.52
C VAL A 510 0.42 -3.13 11.36
N ARG A 511 1.21 -3.95 12.04
CA ARG A 511 1.08 -5.41 12.06
C ARG A 511 0.24 -5.86 13.24
N TRP A 512 -0.67 -6.78 12.95
CA TRP A 512 -1.54 -7.45 13.90
C TRP A 512 -1.20 -8.92 13.99
N THR A 513 -0.95 -9.40 15.22
CA THR A 513 -0.91 -10.84 15.51
C THR A 513 -1.92 -11.14 16.60
N MET A 514 -2.86 -12.04 16.31
CA MET A 514 -3.96 -12.40 17.21
C MET A 514 -4.06 -13.92 17.34
N VAL A 515 -4.27 -14.40 18.56
CA VAL A 515 -4.46 -15.82 18.89
C VAL A 515 -5.83 -15.99 19.53
N ILE A 516 -6.64 -16.89 18.97
CA ILE A 516 -7.98 -17.23 19.45
C ILE A 516 -7.91 -18.58 20.18
N ARG A 517 -8.41 -18.59 21.41
CA ARG A 517 -8.37 -19.74 22.32
C ARG A 517 -9.76 -20.32 22.55
N TYR A 518 -9.87 -21.63 22.40
CA TYR A 518 -11.07 -22.39 22.74
C TYR A 518 -10.76 -23.43 23.80
N GLY A 519 -11.56 -23.49 24.86
CA GLY A 519 -11.37 -24.48 25.94
C GLY A 519 -10.01 -24.38 26.63
N GLY A 520 -9.38 -23.20 26.64
CA GLY A 520 -8.05 -23.00 27.22
C GLY A 520 -6.87 -23.35 26.31
N GLU A 521 -7.11 -23.76 25.06
CA GLU A 521 -6.05 -24.08 24.09
C GLU A 521 -6.02 -23.05 22.97
N ASP A 522 -4.81 -22.67 22.54
CA ASP A 522 -4.60 -21.84 21.36
C ASP A 522 -4.99 -22.67 20.13
N ARG A 523 -6.01 -22.22 19.39
CA ARG A 523 -6.53 -22.95 18.21
C ARG A 523 -6.20 -22.25 16.92
N TRP A 524 -6.43 -20.94 16.87
CA TRP A 524 -6.22 -20.18 15.64
C TRP A 524 -5.25 -19.04 15.89
N LYS A 525 -4.38 -18.81 14.92
CA LYS A 525 -3.49 -17.65 14.86
C LYS A 525 -3.84 -16.85 13.60
N VAL A 526 -4.03 -15.55 13.77
CA VAL A 526 -4.26 -14.59 12.69
C VAL A 526 -3.06 -13.66 12.62
N GLU A 527 -2.48 -13.54 11.43
CA GLU A 527 -1.40 -12.60 11.10
C GLU A 527 -1.91 -11.66 10.01
N GLY A 528 -1.85 -10.35 10.27
CA GLY A 528 -2.44 -9.36 9.38
C GLY A 528 -1.80 -7.99 9.45
N VAL A 529 -2.23 -7.13 8.53
CA VAL A 529 -1.76 -5.77 8.37
C VAL A 529 -2.96 -4.84 8.33
N GLN A 530 -2.88 -3.77 9.12
CA GLN A 530 -3.89 -2.72 9.09
C GLN A 530 -3.81 -1.94 7.78
N MET A 531 -4.95 -1.78 7.13
CA MET A 531 -5.01 -1.06 5.88
C MET A 531 -5.29 0.41 6.12
N GLY A 532 -4.32 1.26 5.80
CA GLY A 532 -4.44 2.69 6.05
C GLY A 532 -3.46 3.22 7.08
N GLY A 533 -3.73 4.42 7.55
CA GLY A 533 -3.05 4.97 8.71
C GLY A 533 -3.38 4.21 10.00
N ARG A 534 -2.65 4.51 11.07
CA ARG A 534 -2.91 4.01 12.43
C ARG A 534 -4.38 4.22 12.83
N GLY A 535 -5.01 3.25 13.49
CA GLY A 535 -6.45 3.20 13.82
C GLY A 535 -7.44 3.43 12.67
N SER A 536 -7.10 3.06 11.43
CA SER A 536 -8.01 3.22 10.30
C SER A 536 -9.30 2.42 10.49
N LYS A 537 -10.42 2.99 10.02
CA LYS A 537 -11.74 2.33 10.07
C LYS A 537 -11.84 1.10 9.18
N ARG A 538 -11.01 1.01 8.13
CA ARG A 538 -10.85 -0.16 7.28
C ARG A 538 -10.43 -1.39 8.08
N GLY A 539 -9.74 -1.19 9.21
CA GLY A 539 -9.24 -2.26 10.05
C GLY A 539 -8.07 -3.00 9.41
N PHE A 540 -7.93 -4.29 9.69
CA PHE A 540 -6.83 -5.11 9.21
C PHE A 540 -7.30 -6.36 8.46
N PHE A 541 -6.54 -6.72 7.44
CA PHE A 541 -6.71 -7.97 6.70
C PHE A 541 -5.54 -8.88 7.01
N GLY A 542 -5.79 -10.18 6.97
CA GLY A 542 -4.77 -11.15 7.30
C GLY A 542 -5.16 -12.55 6.90
N VAL A 543 -4.34 -13.50 7.32
CA VAL A 543 -4.56 -14.92 7.15
C VAL A 543 -4.81 -15.55 8.51
N TRP A 544 -5.82 -16.42 8.60
CA TRP A 544 -5.98 -17.33 9.75
C TRP A 544 -5.32 -18.67 9.42
N THR A 545 -4.67 -19.25 10.42
CA THR A 545 -3.98 -20.54 10.36
C THR A 545 -4.14 -21.26 11.70
N ASP A 546 -3.93 -22.58 11.71
CA ASP A 546 -3.83 -23.33 12.97
C ASP A 546 -2.71 -22.74 13.85
N ALA A 547 -2.95 -22.63 15.16
CA ALA A 547 -1.99 -22.02 16.09
C ALA A 547 -0.72 -22.88 16.24
N THR A 548 -0.86 -24.21 16.18
CA THR A 548 0.24 -25.17 16.34
C THR A 548 0.98 -25.50 15.05
N LYS A 549 0.49 -25.01 13.91
CA LYS A 549 1.06 -25.23 12.56
C LYS A 549 1.12 -26.71 12.20
N GLU A 550 0.06 -27.45 12.52
CA GLU A 550 -0.04 -28.86 12.16
C GLU A 550 0.12 -29.09 10.65
N LEU A 551 0.74 -30.22 10.29
CA LEU A 551 0.89 -30.58 8.89
C LEU A 551 -0.49 -30.77 8.26
N HIS A 552 -0.70 -30.15 7.10
CA HIS A 552 -1.98 -30.12 6.39
C HIS A 552 -3.10 -29.35 7.12
N SER A 553 -2.78 -28.46 8.06
CA SER A 553 -3.77 -27.54 8.60
C SER A 553 -4.21 -26.51 7.55
N PRO A 554 -5.51 -26.22 7.41
CA PRO A 554 -5.99 -25.24 6.46
C PRO A 554 -5.60 -23.81 6.86
N ASN A 555 -5.71 -22.93 5.88
CA ASN A 555 -5.49 -21.50 6.03
C ASN A 555 -6.54 -20.74 5.19
N GLY A 556 -6.79 -19.48 5.50
CA GLY A 556 -7.71 -18.66 4.72
C GLY A 556 -7.67 -17.19 5.12
N PRO A 557 -8.39 -16.32 4.39
CA PRO A 557 -8.35 -14.90 4.64
C PRO A 557 -9.24 -14.51 5.82
N ALA A 558 -8.88 -13.43 6.50
CA ALA A 558 -9.65 -12.83 7.58
C ALA A 558 -9.65 -11.31 7.47
N TRP A 559 -10.73 -10.69 7.95
CA TRP A 559 -10.88 -9.25 7.99
C TRP A 559 -11.56 -8.84 9.29
N TYR A 560 -10.97 -7.86 9.97
CA TYR A 560 -11.48 -7.30 11.21
C TYR A 560 -11.44 -5.78 11.16
N TRP A 561 -12.49 -5.13 11.66
CA TRP A 561 -12.64 -3.68 11.69
C TRP A 561 -13.31 -3.23 12.99
N LYS A 562 -13.07 -1.98 13.37
CA LYS A 562 -13.63 -1.37 14.57
C LYS A 562 -15.06 -0.89 14.32
N THR A 563 -15.95 -1.02 15.32
CA THR A 563 -17.35 -0.58 15.24
C THR A 563 -17.69 0.59 16.14
#